data_AF-A0A4V1EQB6-F1
#
_entry.id   AF-A0A4V1EQB6-F1
#
_cell.length_a   1.000
_cell.length_b   1.000
_cell.length_c   1.000
_cell.angle_alpha   90.00
_cell.angle_beta   90.00
_cell.angle_gamma   90.00
#
_symmetry.space_group_name_H-M   'P 1'
#
loop_
_entity.id
_entity.type
_entity.pdbx_description
1 polymer ?
#
loop_
_entity_poly.entity_id
_entity_poly.type
_entity_poly.pdbx_seq_one_letter_code
_entity_poly.pdbx_strand_id
1 'polypeptide(L)' 'MSTSILEASPAPLLATLISPATLAEALGTTERTLSEWRIRGTGPAYLRVGRSVRYRPESVDTWLLAQEHLSTAEELCA' A
#
# COMPACT_ATOMS: atom_id res chain seq x y z
N MET A 1 -42.58 -12.59 -13.72
CA MET A 1 -41.97 -12.81 -12.39
C MET A 1 -40.48 -12.89 -12.59
N SER A 2 -39.77 -11.77 -12.43
CA SER A 2 -38.33 -11.67 -12.67
C SER A 2 -37.63 -11.75 -11.32
N THR A 3 -36.95 -12.86 -11.07
CA THR A 3 -35.98 -12.92 -9.97
C THR A 3 -34.60 -12.79 -10.60
N SER A 4 -34.15 -11.54 -10.73
CA SER A 4 -32.73 -11.24 -10.94
C SER A 4 -31.98 -11.67 -9.69
N ILE A 5 -31.10 -12.66 -9.81
CA ILE A 5 -30.00 -12.83 -8.86
C ILE A 5 -28.74 -12.29 -9.52
N LEU A 6 -28.16 -11.34 -8.78
CA LEU A 6 -27.10 -10.42 -9.14
C LEU A 6 -25.75 -11.13 -9.30
N GLU A 7 -25.20 -11.02 -10.50
CA GLU A 7 -23.80 -10.73 -10.83
C GLU A 7 -22.74 -11.12 -9.79
N ALA A 8 -22.20 -12.35 -9.92
CA ALA A 8 -20.89 -12.68 -9.41
C ALA A 8 -19.83 -11.91 -10.23
N SER A 9 -19.52 -10.68 -9.84
CA SER A 9 -18.46 -9.85 -10.43
C SER A 9 -17.11 -10.22 -9.78
N PRO A 10 -16.15 -10.83 -10.50
CA PRO A 10 -14.88 -11.24 -9.90
C PRO A 10 -13.88 -10.08 -9.89
N ALA A 11 -14.06 -9.08 -9.02
CA ALA A 11 -12.95 -8.17 -8.69
C ALA A 11 -13.07 -7.34 -7.38
N PRO A 12 -13.63 -7.81 -6.25
CA PRO A 12 -13.54 -7.02 -5.00
C PRO A 12 -12.10 -6.89 -4.49
N LEU A 13 -11.17 -7.74 -4.97
CA LEU A 13 -9.79 -7.76 -4.48
C LEU A 13 -8.88 -6.76 -5.19
N LEU A 14 -9.07 -6.53 -6.49
CA LEU A 14 -8.21 -5.62 -7.28
C LEU A 14 -8.65 -4.15 -7.15
N ALA A 15 -9.93 -3.91 -6.85
CA ALA A 15 -10.46 -2.56 -6.62
C ALA A 15 -9.88 -1.90 -5.36
N THR A 16 -9.52 -2.72 -4.35
CA THR A 16 -8.95 -2.24 -3.08
C THR A 16 -7.43 -2.02 -3.14
N LEU A 17 -6.75 -2.49 -4.18
CA LEU A 17 -5.30 -2.36 -4.28
C LEU A 17 -4.88 -0.96 -4.73
N ILE A 18 -4.03 -0.33 -3.92
CA ILE A 18 -3.50 1.01 -4.16
C ILE A 18 -2.34 0.93 -5.15
N SER A 19 -2.38 1.77 -6.18
CA SER A 19 -1.28 1.91 -7.13
C SER A 19 -0.13 2.72 -6.50
N PRO A 20 1.13 2.55 -6.94
CA PRO A 20 2.24 3.35 -6.43
C PRO A 20 2.05 4.85 -6.64
N ALA A 21 1.47 5.26 -7.77
CA ALA A 21 1.13 6.66 -8.02
C ALA A 21 0.12 7.18 -6.99
N THR A 22 -0.97 6.45 -6.76
CA THR A 22 -1.99 6.83 -5.76
C THR A 22 -1.42 6.87 -4.34
N LEU A 23 -0.57 5.89 -3.98
CA LEU A 23 0.06 5.88 -2.67
C LEU A 23 1.03 7.06 -2.50
N ALA A 24 1.77 7.40 -3.56
CA ALA A 24 2.68 8.52 -3.57
C ALA A 24 1.92 9.83 -3.35
N GLU A 25 0.81 10.04 -4.07
CA GLU A 25 -0.07 11.20 -3.88
C GLU A 25 -0.65 11.25 -2.45
N ALA A 26 -1.15 10.12 -1.95
CA ALA A 26 -1.76 10.05 -0.61
C ALA A 26 -0.76 10.35 0.52
N LEU A 27 0.51 9.94 0.36
CA LEU A 27 1.58 10.20 1.33
C LEU A 27 2.30 11.54 1.07
N GLY A 28 1.96 12.26 0.01
CA GLY A 28 2.67 13.49 -0.39
C GLY A 28 4.12 13.24 -0.83
N THR A 29 4.43 12.04 -1.32
CA THR A 29 5.77 11.63 -1.78
C THR A 29 5.77 11.35 -3.28
N THR A 30 6.90 10.88 -3.83
CA THR A 30 7.02 10.51 -5.25
C THR A 30 7.11 9.00 -5.44
N GLU A 31 6.72 8.50 -6.62
CA GLU A 31 6.90 7.09 -6.99
C GLU A 31 8.37 6.65 -6.94
N ARG A 32 9.28 7.59 -7.18
CA ARG A 32 10.72 7.38 -7.02
C ARG A 32 11.08 7.10 -5.56
N THR A 33 10.59 7.92 -4.63
CA THR A 33 10.79 7.70 -3.19
C THR A 33 10.24 6.35 -2.76
N LEU A 34 9.04 5.98 -3.22
CA LEU A 34 8.48 4.65 -2.96
C LEU A 34 9.34 3.52 -3.55
N SER A 35 9.96 3.74 -4.71
CA SER A 35 10.89 2.77 -5.30
C SER A 35 12.17 2.65 -4.49
N GLU A 36 12.70 3.75 -3.95
CA GLU A 36 13.85 3.76 -3.05
C GLU A 36 13.52 3.04 -1.73
N TRP A 37 12.33 3.24 -1.17
CA TRP A 37 11.88 2.51 0.02
C TRP A 37 11.79 1.00 -0.21
N ARG A 38 11.41 0.55 -1.42
CA ARG A 38 11.45 -0.88 -1.76
C ARG A 38 12.86 -1.43 -1.80
N ILE A 39 13.82 -0.65 -2.31
CA ILE A 39 15.24 -1.06 -2.36
C ILE A 39 15.82 -1.14 -0.95
N ARG A 40 15.51 -0.16 -0.11
CA ARG A 40 16.00 -0.07 1.28
C ARG A 40 15.25 -1.00 2.25
N GLY A 41 14.09 -1.52 1.85
CA GLY A 41 13.23 -2.34 2.70
C GLY A 41 12.48 -1.55 3.79
N THR A 42 12.44 -0.22 3.68
CA THR A 42 11.89 0.69 4.71
C THR A 42 10.46 1.15 4.42
N GLY A 43 9.79 0.53 3.44
CA GLY A 43 8.47 0.92 2.97
C GLY A 43 7.37 -0.09 3.28
N PRO A 44 6.11 0.26 2.94
CA PRO A 44 4.98 -0.62 3.15
C PRO A 44 5.10 -1.91 2.33
N ALA A 45 4.54 -3.01 2.85
CA ALA A 45 4.59 -4.29 2.16
C ALA A 45 3.89 -4.17 0.80
N TYR A 46 4.58 -4.62 -0.24
CA TYR A 46 4.15 -4.47 -1.62
C TYR A 46 3.83 -5.82 -2.25
N LEU A 47 2.81 -5.83 -3.09
CA LEU A 47 2.45 -6.95 -3.95
C LEU A 47 3.02 -6.72 -5.34
N ARG A 48 3.84 -7.66 -5.79
CA ARG A 48 4.31 -7.69 -7.17
C ARG A 48 3.34 -8.50 -8.02
N VAL A 49 2.56 -7.83 -8.84
CA VAL A 49 1.63 -8.44 -9.79
C VAL A 49 2.22 -8.28 -11.19
N GLY A 50 3.05 -9.24 -11.60
CA GLY A 50 3.78 -9.21 -12.86
C GLY A 50 4.77 -8.05 -12.94
N ARG A 51 4.48 -7.07 -13.82
CA ARG A 51 5.28 -5.85 -14.01
C ARG A 51 4.80 -4.67 -13.16
N SER A 52 3.62 -4.77 -12.56
CA SER A 52 3.05 -3.71 -11.74
C SER A 52 3.21 -4.02 -10.26
N VAL A 53 3.60 -3.01 -9.49
CA VAL A 53 3.56 -3.07 -8.03
C VAL A 53 2.23 -2.51 -7.56
N ARG A 54 1.64 -3.14 -6.55
CA ARG A 54 0.43 -2.66 -5.88
C ARG A 54 0.59 -2.79 -4.37
N TYR A 55 -0.12 -1.96 -3.64
CA TYR A 55 -0.14 -1.98 -2.19
C TYR A 55 -1.52 -2.35 -1.71
N ARG A 56 -1.59 -3.11 -0.61
CA ARG A 56 -2.85 -3.25 0.11
C ARG A 56 -2.99 -2.11 1.11
N PRO A 57 -4.19 -1.54 1.28
CA PRO A 57 -4.42 -0.51 2.29
C PRO A 57 -4.05 -1.01 3.69
N GLU A 58 -4.42 -2.25 4.03
CA GLU A 58 -4.07 -2.89 5.31
C GLU A 58 -2.55 -2.96 5.56
N SER A 59 -1.75 -3.21 4.52
CA SER A 59 -0.29 -3.26 4.60
C SER A 59 0.33 -1.88 4.73
N VAL A 60 -0.27 -0.87 4.09
CA VAL A 60 0.15 0.53 4.23
C VAL A 60 -0.15 1.02 5.64
N ASP A 61 -1.33 0.71 6.16
CA ASP A 61 -1.76 1.07 7.52
C ASP A 61 -0.83 0.44 8.57
N THR A 62 -0.58 -0.88 8.47
CA THR A 62 0.37 -1.58 9.35
C THR A 62 1.76 -0.96 9.32
N TRP A 63 2.23 -0.53 8.14
CA TRP A 63 3.52 0.13 8.01
C TRP A 63 3.52 1.53 8.64
N LEU A 64 2.46 2.32 8.45
CA LEU A 64 2.33 3.63 9.10
C LEU A 64 2.35 3.50 10.61
N LEU A 65 1.60 2.53 11.18
CA LEU A 65 1.62 2.22 12.60
C LEU A 65 3.03 1.83 13.09
N ALA A 66 3.77 1.06 12.29
CA ALA A 66 5.16 0.70 12.61
C ALA A 66 6.16 1.87 12.48
N GLN A 67 5.76 2.97 11.84
CA GLN A 67 6.54 4.22 11.74
C GLN A 67 6.10 5.26 12.78
N GLU A 68 5.08 4.97 13.59
CA GLU A 68 4.70 5.84 14.71
C GLU A 68 5.74 5.72 15.83
N HIS A 69 6.71 6.64 15.81
CA HIS A 69 7.67 6.81 16.88
C HIS A 69 7.22 7.93 17.82
N LEU A 70 7.15 7.65 19.12
CA LEU A 70 6.74 8.63 20.14
C LEU A 70 7.86 9.63 20.48
N SER A 71 9.11 9.30 20.13
CA SER A 71 10.26 10.17 20.37
C SER A 71 11.37 9.93 19.35
N THR A 72 11.88 11.01 18.76
CA THR A 72 13.09 11.01 17.89
C THR A 72 14.34 10.44 18.59
N ALA A 73 14.32 10.33 19.92
CA ALA A 73 15.39 9.69 20.69
C ALA A 73 15.48 8.16 20.45
N GLU A 74 14.38 7.49 20.07
CA GLU A 74 14.39 6.04 19.76
C GLU A 74 14.97 5.74 18.37
N GLU A 75 14.92 6.72 17.45
CA GLU A 75 15.38 6.58 16.05
C GLU A 75 16.91 6.42 15.94
N LEU A 76 17.66 6.81 16.97
CA LEU A 76 19.12 6.78 17.02
C LEU A 76 19.72 5.47 17.54
N CYS A 77 18.91 4.50 17.99
CA CYS A 77 19.40 3.25 18.59
C CYS A 77 19.18 1.97 17.76
N ALA A 78 18.71 2.05 16.51
CA ALA A 78 18.52 0.89 15.63
C ALA A 78 19.66 0.72 14.61
#